data_AF-A0A8T7JMY2-F1
#
_entry.id   AF-A0A8T7JMY2-F1
#
_cell.length_a   1.000
_cell.length_b   1.000
_cell.length_c   1.000
_cell.angle_alpha   90.00
_cell.angle_beta   90.00
_cell.angle_gamma   90.00
#
_symmetry.space_group_name_H-M   'P 1'
#
loop_
_entity.id
_entity.type
_entity.pdbx_description
1 polymer ?
#
loop_
_entity_poly.entity_id
_entity_poly.type
_entity_poly.pdbx_seq_one_letter_code
_entity_poly.pdbx_strand_id
1 'polypeptide(L)'
;MHKPLPSFERMLDMAKNDPEALERLRLDMVRDAINSAPEAYQQRLHGLQFQIDGQRLLSKNPMQACLEISRMMHDSLQQLKGFIDGHTGDSQQASSQEPAPAATILRFPSEVL
;
A
#
# COMPACT_ATOMS: atom_id res chain seq x y z
N MET A 1 -4.99 -20.29 9.34
CA MET A 1 -4.40 -21.49 8.69
C MET A 1 -3.52 -21.00 7.56
N HIS A 2 -2.21 -21.28 7.58
CA HIS A 2 -1.29 -20.80 6.55
C HIS A 2 -1.45 -21.66 5.29
N LYS A 3 -2.12 -21.13 4.27
CA LYS A 3 -2.24 -21.80 2.96
C LYS A 3 -0.90 -21.65 2.22
N PRO A 4 -0.20 -22.75 1.88
CA PRO A 4 1.07 -22.64 1.18
C PRO A 4 0.86 -22.06 -0.21
N LEU A 5 1.81 -21.22 -0.64
CA LEU A 5 1.84 -20.68 -2.00
C LEU A 5 1.94 -21.84 -3.00
N PRO A 6 1.16 -21.83 -4.10
CA PRO A 6 1.31 -22.83 -5.17
C PRO A 6 2.71 -22.81 -5.79
N SER A 7 3.08 -23.86 -6.51
CA SER A 7 4.37 -23.89 -7.21
C SER A 7 4.47 -22.81 -8.28
N PHE A 8 5.70 -22.43 -8.62
CA PHE A 8 5.97 -21.42 -9.65
C PHE A 8 5.35 -21.82 -11.00
N GLU A 9 5.49 -23.08 -11.40
CA GLU A 9 4.96 -23.62 -12.65
C GLU A 9 3.44 -23.46 -12.71
N ARG A 10 2.76 -23.70 -11.58
CA ARG A 10 1.30 -23.55 -11.49
C ARG A 10 0.86 -22.09 -11.59
N MET A 11 1.58 -21.18 -10.94
CA MET A 11 1.29 -19.74 -11.05
C MET A 11 1.61 -19.19 -12.44
N LEU A 12 2.67 -19.70 -13.09
CA LEU A 12 3.03 -19.36 -14.46
C LEU A 12 1.97 -19.84 -15.46
N ASP A 13 1.46 -21.06 -15.28
CA ASP A 13 0.34 -21.61 -16.04
C ASP A 13 -0.91 -20.72 -15.90
N MET A 14 -1.27 -20.33 -14.68
CA MET A 14 -2.35 -19.36 -14.44
C MET A 14 -2.07 -18.03 -15.15
N ALA A 15 -0.88 -17.44 -15.00
CA ALA A 15 -0.55 -16.16 -15.64
C ALA A 15 -0.72 -16.17 -17.16
N LYS A 16 -0.46 -17.32 -17.81
CA LYS A 16 -0.54 -17.48 -19.27
C LYS A 16 -1.95 -17.81 -19.75
N ASN A 17 -2.65 -18.68 -19.03
CA ASN A 17 -3.87 -19.33 -19.50
C ASN A 17 -5.14 -18.80 -18.82
N ASP A 18 -5.03 -18.30 -17.58
CA ASP A 18 -6.13 -17.74 -16.79
C ASP A 18 -5.60 -16.67 -15.80
N PRO A 19 -5.31 -15.44 -16.28
CA PRO A 19 -4.77 -14.38 -15.44
C PRO A 19 -5.74 -13.95 -14.34
N GLU A 20 -7.05 -14.13 -14.53
CA GLU A 20 -8.06 -13.84 -13.50
C GLU A 20 -8.01 -14.85 -12.36
N ALA A 21 -7.72 -16.12 -12.62
CA ALA A 21 -7.45 -17.09 -11.55
C ALA A 21 -6.25 -16.72 -10.70
N LEU A 22 -5.19 -16.19 -11.30
CA LEU A 22 -4.01 -15.73 -10.55
C LEU A 22 -4.35 -14.53 -9.65
N GLU A 23 -5.16 -13.58 -10.15
CA GLU A 23 -5.58 -12.43 -9.35
C GLU A 23 -6.53 -12.84 -8.21
N ARG A 24 -7.44 -13.79 -8.44
CA ARG A 24 -8.28 -14.36 -7.37
C ARG A 24 -7.44 -15.05 -6.30
N LEU A 25 -6.46 -15.86 -6.70
CA LEU A 25 -5.52 -16.50 -5.77
C LEU A 25 -4.79 -15.45 -4.92
N ARG A 26 -4.30 -14.37 -5.54
CA ARG A 26 -3.65 -13.27 -4.83
C ARG A 26 -4.57 -12.64 -3.78
N LEU A 27 -5.80 -12.30 -4.17
CA LEU A 27 -6.78 -11.68 -3.28
C LEU A 27 -7.15 -12.58 -2.10
N ASP A 28 -7.34 -13.87 -2.35
CA ASP A 28 -7.66 -14.84 -1.31
C ASP A 28 -6.51 -14.99 -0.31
N MET A 29 -5.27 -15.09 -0.79
CA MET A 29 -4.09 -15.19 0.08
C MET A 29 -3.88 -13.92 0.92
N VAL A 30 -4.11 -12.74 0.34
CA VAL A 30 -4.09 -11.47 1.07
C VAL A 30 -5.17 -11.45 2.15
N ARG A 31 -6.40 -11.82 1.81
CA ARG A 31 -7.52 -11.86 2.75
C ARG A 31 -7.23 -12.81 3.91
N ASP A 32 -6.70 -13.99 3.62
CA ASP A 32 -6.29 -14.96 4.62
C ASP A 32 -5.19 -14.41 5.54
N ALA A 33 -4.20 -13.71 4.98
CA ALA A 33 -3.14 -13.07 5.76
C ALA A 33 -3.70 -12.01 6.72
N ILE A 34 -4.58 -11.12 6.23
CA ILE A 34 -5.21 -10.09 7.06
C ILE A 34 -6.09 -10.71 8.16
N ASN A 35 -6.94 -11.68 7.80
CA ASN A 35 -7.83 -12.35 8.75
C ASN A 35 -7.07 -13.15 9.82
N SER A 36 -5.85 -13.60 9.51
CA SER A 36 -5.00 -14.31 10.46
C SER A 36 -4.27 -13.39 11.45
N ALA A 37 -4.22 -12.09 11.18
CA ALA A 37 -3.58 -11.12 12.06
C ALA A 37 -4.46 -10.78 13.28
N PRO A 38 -3.86 -10.38 14.42
CA PRO A 38 -4.62 -9.89 15.57
C PRO A 38 -5.55 -8.73 15.19
N GLU A 39 -6.75 -8.69 15.77
CA GLU A 39 -7.81 -7.72 15.45
C GLU A 39 -7.32 -6.27 15.48
N ALA A 40 -6.46 -5.93 16.45
CA ALA A 40 -5.84 -4.61 16.60
C ALA A 40 -5.06 -4.14 15.35
N TYR A 41 -4.56 -5.06 14.52
CA TYR A 41 -3.79 -4.75 13.32
C TYR A 41 -4.59 -4.91 12.02
N GLN A 42 -5.76 -5.56 12.03
CA GLN A 42 -6.52 -5.85 10.82
C GLN A 42 -6.92 -4.57 10.08
N GLN A 43 -7.41 -3.55 10.80
CA GLN A 43 -7.78 -2.27 10.19
C GLN A 43 -6.58 -1.61 9.48
N ARG A 44 -5.40 -1.62 10.11
CA ARG A 44 -4.19 -1.06 9.49
C ARG A 44 -3.75 -1.86 8.27
N LEU A 45 -3.85 -3.19 8.33
CA LEU A 45 -3.50 -4.06 7.20
C LEU A 45 -4.45 -3.86 6.00
N HIS A 46 -5.75 -3.64 6.24
CA HIS A 46 -6.68 -3.26 5.17
C HIS A 46 -6.31 -1.94 4.51
N GLY A 47 -5.92 -0.93 5.31
CA GLY A 47 -5.43 0.34 4.77
C GLY A 47 -4.16 0.18 3.94
N LEU A 48 -3.23 -0.65 4.39
CA LEU A 48 -2.01 -0.95 3.62
C LEU A 48 -2.33 -1.69 2.32
N GLN A 49 -3.26 -2.65 2.36
CA GLN A 49 -3.70 -3.37 1.16
C GLN A 49 -4.33 -2.43 0.14
N PHE A 50 -5.16 -1.47 0.58
CA PHE A 50 -5.73 -0.44 -0.29
C PHE A 50 -4.63 0.40 -0.98
N GLN A 51 -3.60 0.81 -0.23
CA GLN A 51 -2.47 1.55 -0.80
C GLN A 51 -1.70 0.70 -1.84
N ILE A 52 -1.45 -0.57 -1.55
CA ILE A 52 -0.79 -1.51 -2.47
C ILE A 52 -1.62 -1.68 -3.75
N ASP A 53 -2.93 -1.88 -3.65
CA ASP A 53 -3.80 -2.03 -4.82
C ASP A 53 -3.85 -0.74 -5.64
N GLY A 54 -3.89 0.43 -5.00
CA GLY A 54 -3.77 1.73 -5.67
C GLY A 54 -2.46 1.86 -6.44
N GLN A 55 -1.33 1.49 -5.83
CA GLN A 55 -0.03 1.53 -6.49
C GLN A 55 0.03 0.59 -7.71
N ARG A 56 -0.59 -0.59 -7.63
CA ARG A 56 -0.70 -1.51 -8.78
C ARG A 56 -1.50 -0.90 -9.92
N LEU A 57 -2.62 -0.24 -9.62
CA LEU A 57 -3.48 0.40 -10.61
C LEU A 57 -2.80 1.60 -11.30
N LEU A 58 -2.01 2.37 -10.56
CA LEU A 58 -1.28 3.53 -11.09
C LEU A 58 -0.03 3.14 -11.89
N SER A 59 0.47 1.91 -11.72
CA SER A 59 1.69 1.45 -12.38
C SER A 59 1.45 1.14 -13.85
N LYS A 60 2.39 1.55 -14.71
CA LYS A 60 2.27 1.39 -16.17
C LYS A 60 2.45 -0.04 -16.64
N ASN A 61 3.15 -0.86 -15.84
CA ASN A 61 3.37 -2.27 -16.11
C ASN A 61 3.62 -3.05 -14.80
N PRO A 62 3.54 -4.40 -14.83
CA PRO A 62 3.69 -5.23 -13.63
C PRO A 62 5.05 -5.11 -12.94
N MET A 63 6.12 -4.85 -13.71
CA MET A 63 7.47 -4.70 -13.16
C MET A 63 7.60 -3.40 -12.37
N GLN A 64 7.03 -2.31 -12.89
CA GLN A 64 6.96 -1.04 -12.16
C GLN A 64 6.19 -1.23 -10.85
N ALA A 65 5.03 -1.89 -10.88
CA ALA A 65 4.27 -2.18 -9.66
C ALA A 65 5.11 -2.96 -8.63
N CYS A 66 5.88 -3.95 -9.08
CA CYS A 66 6.77 -4.73 -8.22
C CYS A 66 7.85 -3.86 -7.56
N LEU A 67 8.48 -2.95 -8.32
CA LEU A 67 9.49 -2.04 -7.81
C LEU A 67 8.90 -1.07 -6.77
N GLU A 68 7.74 -0.49 -7.06
CA GLU A 68 7.08 0.47 -6.15
C GLU A 68 6.64 -0.20 -4.84
N ILE A 69 6.07 -1.41 -4.92
CA ILE A 69 5.71 -2.18 -3.72
C ILE A 69 6.98 -2.57 -2.94
N SER A 70 8.06 -2.95 -3.61
CA SER A 70 9.35 -3.25 -2.96
C SER A 70 9.92 -2.03 -2.25
N ARG A 71 9.79 -0.84 -2.85
CA ARG A 71 10.17 0.43 -2.22
C ARG A 71 9.34 0.70 -0.96
N MET A 72 8.02 0.54 -1.01
CA MET A 72 7.15 0.71 0.17
C MET A 72 7.56 -0.20 1.34
N MET A 73 7.90 -1.46 1.05
CA MET A 73 8.41 -2.41 2.05
C MET A 73 9.75 -1.95 2.62
N HIS A 74 10.66 -1.48 1.77
CA HIS A 74 11.98 -1.02 2.18
C HIS A 74 11.91 0.26 3.02
N ASP A 75 11.06 1.21 2.66
CA ASP A 75 10.81 2.44 3.43
C ASP A 75 10.27 2.11 4.82
N SER A 76 9.37 1.13 4.93
CA SER A 76 8.84 0.65 6.21
C SER A 76 9.93 0.01 7.09
N LEU A 77 10.84 -0.76 6.49
CA LEU A 77 12.00 -1.32 7.19
C LEU A 77 12.95 -0.22 7.67
N GLN A 78 13.24 0.78 6.82
CA GLN A 78 14.09 1.91 7.21
C GLN A 78 13.50 2.70 8.38
N GLN A 79 12.18 2.94 8.37
CA GLN A 79 11.48 3.57 9.50
C GLN A 79 11.66 2.75 10.78
N LEU A 80 11.40 1.44 10.70
CA LEU A 80 11.58 0.53 11.83
C LEU A 80 13.02 0.56 12.37
N LYS A 81 14.01 0.54 11.47
CA LYS A 81 15.43 0.65 11.84
C LYS A 81 15.72 1.97 12.55
N GLY A 82 15.21 3.09 12.07
CA GLY A 82 15.37 4.39 12.74
C GLY A 82 14.84 4.38 14.17
N PHE A 83 13.66 3.78 14.40
CA PHE A 83 13.11 3.61 15.74
C PHE A 83 13.98 2.73 16.65
N ILE A 84 14.56 1.65 16.12
CA ILE A 84 15.43 0.74 16.88
C ILE A 84 16.76 1.42 17.22
N ASP A 85 17.35 2.12 16.27
CA ASP A 85 18.67 2.75 16.42
C ASP A 85 18.61 4.04 17.27
N GLY A 86 17.47 4.36 17.89
CA GLY A 86 17.27 5.56 18.71
C GLY A 86 17.32 6.86 17.90
N HIS A 87 17.34 6.76 16.57
CA HIS A 87 17.13 7.89 15.69
C HIS A 87 15.61 8.13 15.64
N THR A 88 15.06 8.66 16.74
CA THR A 88 13.78 9.36 16.68
C THR A 88 13.99 10.45 15.65
N GLY A 89 13.56 10.19 14.42
CA GLY A 89 13.79 11.08 13.30
C GLY A 89 13.30 12.46 13.71
N ASP A 90 14.26 13.34 13.93
CA ASP A 90 14.08 14.76 13.73
C ASP A 90 13.39 14.84 12.37
N SER A 91 12.14 15.28 12.37
CA SER A 91 11.37 15.58 11.17
C SER A 91 12.05 16.76 10.47
N GLN A 92 13.25 16.57 9.93
CA GLN A 92 13.91 17.48 9.02
C GLN A 92 13.32 17.28 7.62
N GLN A 93 12.01 17.51 7.54
CA GLN A 93 11.38 18.27 6.48
C GLN A 93 10.31 19.17 7.11
N ALA A 94 10.69 19.96 8.12
CA ALA A 94 10.16 21.31 8.17
C ALA A 94 10.72 22.00 6.92
N SER A 95 9.95 22.01 5.84
CA SER A 95 10.14 23.05 4.85
C SER A 95 10.07 24.36 5.65
N SER A 96 11.13 25.15 5.61
CA SER A 96 11.05 26.56 5.91
C SER A 96 10.20 27.21 4.82
N GLN A 97 8.91 26.90 4.78
CA GLN A 97 7.92 27.71 4.10
C GLN A 97 7.44 28.70 5.14
N GLU A 98 7.81 29.97 4.91
CA GLU A 98 7.10 31.11 5.48
C GLU A 98 5.58 30.84 5.42
N PRO A 99 4.81 31.21 6.45
CA PRO A 99 3.37 30.97 6.45
C PRO A 99 2.77 31.52 5.16
N ALA A 100 2.34 30.62 4.26
CA ALA A 100 1.67 31.01 3.04
C ALA A 100 0.48 31.90 3.41
N PRO A 101 0.22 32.98 2.67
CA PRO A 101 -0.91 33.86 2.96
C PRO A 101 -2.19 33.01 3.03
N ALA A 102 -2.99 33.25 4.07
CA ALA A 102 -4.23 32.52 4.31
C ALA A 102 -5.06 32.46 3.02
N ALA A 103 -5.32 31.23 2.54
CA ALA A 103 -6.10 31.05 1.34
C ALA A 103 -7.53 31.57 1.54
N THR A 104 -8.04 32.34 0.59
CA THR A 104 -9.43 32.81 0.62
C THR A 104 -10.36 31.63 0.37
N ILE A 105 -11.09 31.20 1.41
CA ILE A 105 -12.15 30.19 1.28
C ILE A 105 -13.31 30.81 0.49
N LEU A 106 -13.46 30.39 -0.78
CA LEU A 106 -14.65 30.72 -1.57
C LEU A 106 -15.83 29.89 -1.05
N ARG A 107 -16.88 30.56 -0.59
CA ARG A 107 -18.14 29.90 -0.22
C ARG A 107 -18.79 29.32 -1.49
N PHE A 108 -19.31 28.10 -1.38
CA PHE A 108 -20.15 27.55 -2.43
C PHE A 108 -21.37 28.46 -2.64
N PRO A 109 -21.70 28.85 -3.89
CA PRO A 109 -22.89 29.63 -4.16
C PRO A 109 -24.12 28.80 -3.82
N SER A 110 -24.83 29.18 -2.77
CA SER A 110 -26.16 28.68 -2.46
C SER A 110 -27.18 29.50 -3.26
N GLU A 111 -27.25 29.26 -4.57
CA GLU A 111 -28.45 29.61 -5.32
C GLU A 111 -29.37 28.39 -5.31
N VAL A 112 -30.42 28.56 -4.50
CA VAL A 112 -31.63 27.73 -4.50
C VAL A 112 -32.35 28.02 -5.81
N LEU A 113 -32.59 26.97 -6.62
CA LEU A 113 -33.56 26.98 -7.72
C LEU A 113 -34.98 27.14 -7.16
#